data_AF-A0A850HBT2-F1
#
_entry.id   AF-A0A850HBT2-F1
#
_cell.length_a   1.000
_cell.length_b   1.000
_cell.length_c   1.000
_cell.angle_alpha   90.00
_cell.angle_beta   90.00
_cell.angle_gamma   90.00
#
_symmetry.space_group_name_H-M   'P 1'
#
loop_
_entity.id
_entity.type
_entity.pdbx_description
1 polymer ?
#
loop_
_entity_poly.entity_id
_entity_poly.type
_entity_poly.pdbx_seq_one_letter_code
_entity_poly.pdbx_strand_id
1 'polypeptide(L)'
;MGSDVMTSDNTGFDGELALEDDSLPWLESDEYDEASGELDTARIIGLVVVMLALVAVGVGGAWWFTNRDAATEHVADGSTVEAPPGPYKERPEDPGGKEFAGTGSVASAVGEGQTREGVLRDDPPVEAAGPSIATLPVGETPVPTRPSPTPSGVEAPADTGGISVQVGAYRSRERAVIGWQTLQGQTTALNGVKRRIVKGEADIGTVYRLQALPGDLAAARALCDALKADGVACQVKR
;
A
#
# COMPACT_ATOMS: atom_id res chain seq x y z
N MET A 1 2.48 -74.85 -84.26
CA MET A 1 1.55 -74.61 -83.12
C MET A 1 2.11 -75.35 -81.92
N GLY A 2 2.47 -74.66 -80.83
CA GLY A 2 2.97 -75.29 -79.61
C GLY A 2 4.06 -74.49 -78.91
N SER A 3 3.61 -73.51 -78.11
CA SER A 3 4.17 -73.04 -76.84
C SER A 3 5.68 -72.73 -76.69
N ASP A 4 5.95 -71.43 -76.55
CA ASP A 4 7.16 -70.79 -76.04
C ASP A 4 7.13 -70.58 -74.50
N VAL A 5 8.29 -70.82 -73.87
CA VAL A 5 9.06 -70.01 -72.88
C VAL A 5 8.46 -69.53 -71.52
N MET A 6 9.23 -69.90 -70.48
CA MET A 6 9.55 -69.30 -69.15
C MET A 6 9.10 -67.86 -68.78
N THR A 7 8.80 -67.69 -67.47
CA THR A 7 9.29 -66.65 -66.50
C THR A 7 8.23 -65.85 -65.69
N SER A 8 8.38 -65.99 -64.36
CA SER A 8 8.19 -65.07 -63.20
C SER A 8 6.91 -64.25 -62.91
N ASP A 9 6.63 -64.21 -61.60
CA ASP A 9 6.01 -63.16 -60.78
C ASP A 9 4.64 -62.59 -61.20
N ASN A 10 3.65 -62.69 -60.31
CA ASN A 10 3.06 -61.55 -59.60
C ASN A 10 1.78 -62.00 -58.87
N THR A 11 1.74 -61.75 -57.58
CA THR A 11 0.54 -61.85 -56.73
C THR A 11 -0.56 -60.93 -57.26
N GLY A 12 -1.49 -61.50 -58.02
CA GLY A 12 -2.73 -60.84 -58.46
C GLY A 12 -3.76 -60.87 -57.34
N PHE A 13 -4.22 -59.68 -56.96
CA PHE A 13 -5.10 -59.38 -55.86
C PHE A 13 -6.56 -59.73 -56.22
N ASP A 14 -6.96 -61.00 -56.08
CA ASP A 14 -8.37 -61.40 -56.15
C ASP A 14 -9.04 -61.20 -54.79
N GLY A 15 -9.08 -59.94 -54.36
CA GLY A 15 -9.88 -59.46 -53.24
C GLY A 15 -10.91 -58.49 -53.80
N GLU A 16 -11.90 -59.03 -54.53
CA GLU A 16 -13.14 -58.30 -54.79
C GLU A 16 -13.69 -57.87 -53.43
N LEU A 17 -13.67 -56.56 -53.25
CA LEU A 17 -13.89 -55.88 -51.99
C LEU A 17 -15.33 -56.12 -51.54
N ALA A 18 -15.50 -56.90 -50.47
CA ALA A 18 -16.73 -57.00 -49.70
C ALA A 18 -17.03 -55.67 -48.97
N LEU A 19 -17.11 -54.56 -49.71
CA LEU A 19 -17.37 -53.20 -49.25
C LEU A 19 -18.81 -52.75 -49.58
N GLU A 20 -19.64 -53.62 -50.16
CA GLU A 20 -21.00 -53.27 -50.60
C GLU A 20 -22.08 -53.37 -49.52
N ASP A 21 -21.80 -53.95 -48.34
CA ASP A 21 -22.86 -54.20 -47.33
C ASP A 21 -22.52 -53.81 -45.88
N ASP A 22 -21.32 -53.30 -45.57
CA ASP A 22 -21.05 -52.71 -44.25
C ASP A 22 -21.39 -51.22 -44.30
N SER A 23 -22.63 -50.88 -43.95
CA SER A 23 -23.01 -49.50 -43.67
C SER A 23 -22.23 -49.02 -42.46
N LEU A 24 -21.24 -48.15 -42.69
CA LEU A 24 -20.36 -47.60 -41.68
C LEU A 24 -20.89 -46.24 -41.25
N PRO A 25 -21.68 -46.13 -40.16
CA PRO A 25 -22.36 -44.90 -39.74
C PRO A 25 -21.44 -43.78 -39.24
N TRP A 26 -20.12 -43.99 -39.25
CA TRP A 26 -19.10 -42.98 -38.97
C TRP A 26 -18.42 -42.48 -40.25
N LEU A 27 -18.82 -43.05 -41.40
CA LEU A 27 -18.24 -42.85 -42.73
C LEU A 27 -19.29 -42.35 -43.73
N GLU A 28 -20.57 -42.69 -43.55
CA GLU A 28 -21.65 -41.72 -43.74
C GLU A 28 -21.48 -40.67 -42.65
N SER A 29 -20.59 -39.70 -42.90
CA SER A 29 -20.84 -38.36 -42.37
C SER A 29 -22.27 -38.10 -42.78
N ASP A 30 -23.15 -37.89 -41.80
CA ASP A 30 -24.44 -37.27 -42.06
C ASP A 30 -24.19 -36.24 -43.15
N GLU A 31 -24.85 -36.40 -44.30
CA GLU A 31 -25.07 -35.22 -45.14
C GLU A 31 -25.50 -34.18 -44.13
N TYR A 32 -24.62 -33.19 -43.90
CA TYR A 32 -24.68 -32.37 -42.70
C TYR A 32 -26.15 -32.07 -42.47
N ASP A 33 -26.69 -32.46 -41.32
CA ASP A 33 -28.03 -32.06 -40.95
C ASP A 33 -27.97 -30.53 -40.98
N GLU A 34 -28.22 -29.91 -42.14
CA GLU A 34 -28.33 -28.46 -42.32
C GLU A 34 -29.56 -27.97 -41.53
N ALA A 35 -30.35 -28.92 -41.03
CA ALA A 35 -31.42 -28.77 -40.06
C ALA A 35 -30.95 -28.78 -38.58
N SER A 36 -29.66 -28.98 -38.27
CA SER A 36 -29.15 -28.93 -36.90
C SER A 36 -28.88 -27.48 -36.45
N GLY A 37 -29.98 -26.76 -36.26
CA GLY A 37 -30.02 -25.58 -35.38
C GLY A 37 -29.32 -24.35 -35.93
N GLU A 38 -29.82 -23.81 -37.05
CA GLU A 38 -29.56 -22.42 -37.40
C GLU A 38 -30.13 -21.55 -36.27
N LEU A 39 -29.26 -21.15 -35.32
CA LEU A 39 -29.65 -20.24 -34.26
C LEU A 39 -30.17 -18.98 -34.93
N ASP A 40 -31.43 -18.62 -34.64
CA ASP A 40 -32.10 -17.47 -35.24
C ASP A 40 -31.20 -16.22 -35.11
N THR A 41 -30.58 -15.83 -36.23
CA THR A 41 -29.53 -14.82 -36.22
C THR A 41 -30.12 -13.46 -35.82
N ALA A 42 -31.39 -13.22 -36.13
CA ALA A 42 -32.12 -12.04 -35.68
C ALA A 42 -32.29 -12.01 -34.15
N ARG A 43 -32.54 -13.15 -33.52
CA ARG A 43 -32.60 -13.30 -32.05
C ARG A 43 -31.26 -13.06 -31.39
N ILE A 44 -30.17 -13.56 -31.98
CA ILE A 44 -28.80 -13.29 -31.50
C ILE A 44 -28.48 -11.79 -31.60
N ILE A 45 -28.73 -11.18 -32.76
CA ILE A 45 -28.52 -9.74 -32.97
C ILE A 45 -29.38 -8.93 -31.99
N GLY A 46 -30.64 -9.32 -31.79
CA GLY A 46 -31.52 -8.69 -30.82
C GLY A 46 -30.97 -8.74 -29.39
N LEU A 47 -30.45 -9.90 -28.96
CA LEU A 47 -29.85 -10.05 -27.64
C LEU A 47 -28.59 -9.20 -27.48
N VAL A 48 -27.75 -9.14 -28.51
CA VAL A 48 -26.55 -8.28 -28.53
C VAL A 48 -26.93 -6.80 -28.42
N VAL A 49 -27.93 -6.34 -29.17
CA VAL A 49 -28.41 -4.95 -29.10
C VAL A 49 -28.97 -4.63 -27.72
N VAL A 50 -29.75 -5.53 -27.10
CA VAL A 50 -30.25 -5.35 -25.74
C VAL A 50 -29.09 -5.27 -24.73
N MET A 51 -28.08 -6.13 -24.85
CA MET A 51 -26.92 -6.14 -23.96
C MET A 51 -26.11 -4.83 -24.08
N LEU A 52 -25.89 -4.35 -25.32
CA LEU A 52 -25.25 -3.06 -25.57
C LEU A 52 -26.08 -1.89 -25.03
N ALA A 53 -27.41 -1.93 -25.15
CA ALA A 53 -28.29 -0.91 -24.59
C ALA A 53 -28.19 -0.86 -23.05
N LEU A 54 -28.14 -2.02 -22.38
CA LEU A 54 -27.94 -2.10 -20.93
C LEU A 54 -26.59 -1.51 -20.50
N VAL A 55 -25.52 -1.79 -21.25
CA VAL A 55 -24.19 -1.22 -21.01
C VAL A 55 -24.23 0.30 -21.19
N ALA A 56 -24.85 0.79 -22.27
CA ALA A 56 -24.97 2.22 -22.54
C ALA A 56 -25.76 2.95 -21.44
N VAL A 57 -26.85 2.36 -20.93
CA VAL A 57 -27.61 2.89 -19.80
C VAL A 57 -26.79 2.88 -18.51
N GLY A 58 -26.04 1.82 -18.24
CA GLY A 58 -25.18 1.73 -17.06
C GLY A 58 -24.06 2.78 -17.07
N VAL A 59 -23.33 2.87 -18.18
CA VAL A 59 -22.23 3.84 -18.35
C VAL A 59 -22.77 5.27 -18.40
N GLY A 60 -23.82 5.52 -19.18
CA GLY A 60 -24.47 6.83 -19.28
C GLY A 60 -25.07 7.30 -17.97
N GLY A 61 -25.71 6.39 -17.22
CA GLY A 61 -26.23 6.64 -15.88
C GLY A 61 -25.12 6.99 -14.90
N ALA A 62 -24.07 6.17 -14.83
CA ALA A 62 -22.91 6.45 -13.98
C ALA A 62 -22.28 7.82 -14.31
N TRP A 63 -22.03 8.08 -15.59
CA TRP A 63 -21.47 9.35 -16.06
C TRP A 63 -22.36 10.53 -15.67
N TRP A 64 -23.68 10.45 -15.90
CA TRP A 64 -24.64 11.49 -15.53
C TRP A 64 -24.66 11.74 -14.02
N PHE A 65 -24.69 10.69 -13.20
CA PHE A 65 -24.65 10.80 -11.74
C PHE A 65 -23.33 11.37 -11.21
N THR A 66 -22.20 11.07 -11.85
CA THR A 66 -20.90 11.63 -11.45
C THR A 66 -20.70 13.06 -11.93
N ASN A 67 -21.25 13.42 -13.09
CA ASN A 67 -21.05 14.74 -13.70
C ASN A 67 -22.07 15.77 -13.23
N ARG A 68 -23.24 15.36 -12.69
CA ARG A 68 -24.23 16.29 -12.12
C ARG A 68 -23.68 17.08 -10.92
N ASP A 69 -22.79 16.46 -10.14
CA ASP A 69 -22.18 17.07 -8.95
C ASP A 69 -20.95 17.94 -9.33
N ALA A 70 -20.42 17.79 -10.55
CA ALA A 70 -19.35 18.66 -11.06
C ALA A 70 -19.85 20.08 -11.43
N ALA A 71 -21.18 20.27 -11.55
CA ALA A 71 -21.80 21.57 -11.78
C ALA A 71 -21.95 22.41 -10.50
N THR A 72 -21.74 21.82 -9.31
CA THR A 72 -21.56 22.62 -8.09
C THR A 72 -20.11 23.03 -8.02
N GLU A 73 -19.78 24.09 -8.76
CA GLU A 73 -18.57 24.88 -8.57
C GLU A 73 -18.51 25.23 -7.07
N HIS A 74 -17.67 24.52 -6.33
CA HIS A 74 -17.32 24.89 -4.96
C HIS A 74 -16.54 26.19 -5.07
N VAL A 75 -17.25 27.31 -5.16
CA VAL A 75 -16.70 28.64 -4.99
C VAL A 75 -16.10 28.64 -3.60
N ALA A 76 -14.77 28.62 -3.55
CA ALA A 76 -14.05 28.83 -2.31
C ALA A 76 -14.47 30.22 -1.82
N ASP A 77 -15.28 30.27 -0.77
CA ASP A 77 -15.89 31.47 -0.20
C ASP A 77 -14.86 32.58 0.07
N GLY A 78 -13.57 32.21 0.18
CA GLY A 78 -12.47 33.17 0.30
C GLY A 78 -12.62 34.07 1.53
N SER A 79 -13.57 33.77 2.40
CA SER A 79 -13.92 34.61 3.53
C SER A 79 -12.78 34.55 4.52
N THR A 80 -12.26 35.73 4.83
CA THR A 80 -11.18 35.89 5.79
C THR A 80 -11.74 35.58 7.18
N VAL A 81 -11.12 34.64 7.87
CA VAL A 81 -11.43 34.36 9.27
C VAL A 81 -11.05 35.59 10.08
N GLU A 82 -12.06 36.31 10.59
CA GLU A 82 -11.87 37.47 11.45
C GLU A 82 -11.04 37.06 12.66
N ALA A 83 -9.84 37.66 12.81
CA ALA A 83 -9.01 37.38 13.97
C ALA A 83 -9.77 37.83 15.24
N PRO A 84 -9.86 36.99 16.28
CA PRO A 84 -10.48 37.39 17.53
C PRO A 84 -9.88 38.70 18.03
N PRO A 85 -10.69 39.73 18.35
CA PRO A 85 -10.16 41.00 18.82
C PRO A 85 -9.57 40.79 20.22
N GLY A 86 -8.24 40.70 20.28
CA GLY A 86 -7.51 40.58 21.53
C GLY A 86 -5.99 40.64 21.31
N PRO A 87 -5.23 41.17 22.27
CA PRO A 87 -3.77 41.08 22.23
C PRO A 87 -3.35 39.61 22.25
N TYR A 88 -2.88 39.10 21.12
CA TYR A 88 -2.40 37.71 20.97
C TYR A 88 -1.12 37.41 21.78
N LYS A 89 -0.47 38.46 22.33
CA LYS A 89 0.76 38.35 23.12
C LYS A 89 0.68 39.23 24.36
N GLU A 90 -0.02 38.74 25.38
CA GLU A 90 0.11 39.28 26.73
C GLU A 90 1.29 38.63 27.43
N ARG A 91 2.08 39.46 28.12
CA ARG A 91 3.17 38.98 28.95
C ARG A 91 2.56 38.26 30.16
N PRO A 92 3.07 37.07 30.53
CA PRO A 92 2.64 36.40 31.76
C PRO A 92 2.77 37.35 32.98
N GLU A 93 1.75 37.38 33.84
CA GLU A 93 1.74 38.20 35.07
C GLU A 93 2.87 37.82 36.03
N ASP A 94 3.26 36.54 36.01
CA ASP A 94 4.48 36.06 36.64
C ASP A 94 5.40 35.53 35.54
N PRO A 95 6.49 36.23 35.20
CA PRO A 95 7.43 35.78 34.18
C PRO A 95 8.19 34.50 34.57
N GLY A 96 7.94 33.95 35.76
CA GLY A 96 8.46 32.66 36.16
C GLY A 96 9.97 32.70 36.32
N GLY A 97 10.42 32.98 37.53
CA GLY A 97 11.84 32.94 37.86
C GLY A 97 12.03 33.02 39.37
N LYS A 98 12.85 32.14 39.93
CA LYS A 98 13.37 32.35 41.29
C LYS A 98 14.55 33.31 41.16
N GLU A 99 14.45 34.49 41.75
CA GLU A 99 15.60 35.36 41.91
C GLU A 99 16.52 34.74 42.97
N PHE A 100 17.72 34.34 42.56
CA PHE A 100 18.75 33.88 43.47
C PHE A 100 19.70 35.05 43.76
N ALA A 101 20.36 35.03 44.92
CA ALA A 101 21.38 36.04 45.24
C ALA A 101 22.46 36.03 44.15
N GLY A 102 22.56 37.11 43.37
CA GLY A 102 23.49 37.23 42.23
C GLY A 102 22.85 37.19 40.84
N THR A 103 21.54 36.99 40.69
CA THR A 103 20.86 37.15 39.39
C THR A 103 20.99 38.61 38.92
N GLY A 104 21.71 38.85 37.83
CA GLY A 104 21.88 40.18 37.23
C GLY A 104 23.09 40.99 37.71
N SER A 105 23.83 40.56 38.74
CA SER A 105 24.99 41.31 39.26
C SER A 105 26.17 41.37 38.28
N VAL A 106 26.25 40.39 37.37
CA VAL A 106 27.25 40.37 36.28
C VAL A 106 26.88 41.28 35.11
N ALA A 107 25.58 41.56 34.89
CA ALA A 107 25.14 42.32 33.74
C ALA A 107 25.51 43.82 33.86
N SER A 108 25.39 44.40 35.06
CA SER A 108 25.78 45.79 35.31
C SER A 108 27.29 46.00 35.18
N ALA A 109 28.10 45.10 35.76
CA ALA A 109 29.56 45.20 35.71
C ALA A 109 30.10 45.06 34.28
N VAL A 110 29.52 44.16 33.48
CA VAL A 110 29.88 43.99 32.06
C VAL A 110 29.48 45.21 31.24
N GLY A 111 28.33 45.84 31.54
CA GLY A 111 27.90 47.09 30.89
C GLY A 111 28.81 48.28 31.17
N GLU A 112 29.48 48.30 32.32
CA GLU A 112 30.50 49.29 32.68
C GLU A 112 31.90 48.96 32.14
N GLY A 113 32.02 47.90 31.32
CA GLY A 113 33.30 47.47 30.73
C GLY A 113 34.21 46.72 31.71
N GLN A 114 33.69 46.30 32.87
CA GLN A 114 34.45 45.53 33.85
C GLN A 114 34.38 44.04 33.50
N THR A 115 35.53 43.42 33.24
CA THR A 115 35.66 41.97 33.06
C THR A 115 35.94 41.31 34.40
N ARG A 116 35.10 40.36 34.82
CA ARG A 116 35.33 39.54 36.01
C ARG A 116 35.46 38.07 35.61
N GLU A 117 36.63 37.49 35.84
CA GLU A 117 36.90 36.08 35.54
C GLU A 117 36.17 35.18 36.54
N GLY A 118 35.50 34.14 36.04
CA GLY A 118 34.80 33.16 36.88
C GLY A 118 35.80 32.24 37.58
N VAL A 119 35.98 32.41 38.89
CA VAL A 119 36.83 31.53 39.69
C VAL A 119 36.00 30.38 40.23
N LEU A 120 36.23 29.16 39.74
CA LEU A 120 35.75 27.94 40.41
C LEU A 120 36.62 27.71 41.65
N ARG A 121 35.97 27.51 42.80
CA ARG A 121 36.67 27.23 44.06
C ARG A 121 37.20 25.81 44.02
N ASP A 122 38.52 25.64 44.08
CA ASP A 122 39.24 24.36 44.04
C ASP A 122 39.53 23.83 45.46
N ASP A 123 38.55 23.92 46.37
CA ASP A 123 38.67 23.31 47.70
C ASP A 123 38.09 21.89 47.65
N PRO A 124 38.79 20.85 48.17
CA PRO A 124 38.24 19.51 48.26
C PRO A 124 37.04 19.48 49.24
N PRO A 125 36.04 18.61 49.02
CA PRO A 125 34.86 18.58 49.89
C PRO A 125 35.26 18.13 51.29
N VAL A 126 35.14 19.01 52.27
CA VAL A 126 35.01 18.61 53.67
C VAL A 126 33.69 17.86 53.81
N GLU A 127 33.76 16.55 54.06
CA GLU A 127 32.63 15.74 54.49
C GLU A 127 32.01 16.33 55.77
N ALA A 128 30.76 16.78 55.68
CA ALA A 128 29.72 16.58 56.70
C ALA A 128 28.41 17.26 56.29
N ALA A 129 27.48 16.47 55.75
CA ALA A 129 26.02 16.54 55.91
C ALA A 129 25.35 15.97 54.65
N GLY A 130 25.33 14.64 54.53
CA GLY A 130 24.47 14.00 53.53
C GLY A 130 22.99 14.27 53.86
N PRO A 131 22.15 14.70 52.91
CA PRO A 131 20.72 14.48 53.05
C PRO A 131 20.46 12.99 52.81
N SER A 132 20.40 12.25 53.92
CA SER A 132 19.87 10.89 53.96
C SER A 132 18.42 10.94 53.46
N ILE A 133 18.14 10.35 52.30
CA ILE A 133 16.78 10.12 51.84
C ILE A 133 16.24 8.98 52.71
N ALA A 134 15.59 9.33 53.80
CA ALA A 134 14.79 8.41 54.60
C ALA A 134 13.57 7.98 53.77
N THR A 135 13.68 6.86 53.06
CA THR A 135 12.51 6.11 52.58
C THR A 135 12.07 5.17 53.70
N LEU A 136 10.99 5.54 54.39
CA LEU A 136 10.16 4.56 55.09
C LEU A 136 9.27 3.84 54.08
N PRO A 137 8.95 2.55 54.30
CA PRO A 137 8.26 1.70 53.34
C PRO A 137 6.75 1.85 53.48
N VAL A 138 6.05 2.01 52.37
CA VAL A 138 4.64 1.62 52.24
C VAL A 138 4.53 0.75 51.02
N GLY A 139 4.32 -0.54 51.27
CA GLY A 139 3.92 -1.48 50.24
C GLY A 139 2.43 -1.34 49.96
N GLU A 140 2.08 -1.39 48.67
CA GLU A 140 0.84 -2.02 48.22
C GLU A 140 1.02 -2.41 46.74
N THR A 141 1.13 -3.72 46.47
CA THR A 141 0.95 -4.35 45.15
C THR A 141 -0.55 -4.62 44.95
N PRO A 142 -1.09 -4.97 43.74
CA PRO A 142 -0.50 -4.99 42.39
C PRO A 142 -1.44 -4.43 41.27
N VAL A 143 -0.90 -4.06 40.11
CA VAL A 143 -1.58 -4.23 38.81
C VAL A 143 -0.55 -4.47 37.71
N PRO A 144 -0.67 -5.51 36.88
CA PRO A 144 0.31 -5.83 35.85
C PRO A 144 0.11 -4.91 34.64
N THR A 145 0.93 -3.87 34.51
CA THR A 145 1.06 -3.14 33.26
C THR A 145 1.84 -3.99 32.26
N ARG A 146 1.09 -4.62 31.36
CA ARG A 146 1.52 -5.20 30.09
C ARG A 146 2.52 -4.25 29.38
N PRO A 147 3.68 -4.72 28.88
CA PRO A 147 4.52 -3.90 28.04
C PRO A 147 3.78 -3.61 26.73
N SER A 148 3.44 -2.34 26.52
CA SER A 148 2.95 -1.86 25.23
C SER A 148 4.14 -1.86 24.27
N PRO A 149 4.11 -2.60 23.15
CA PRO A 149 5.16 -2.48 22.14
C PRO A 149 5.06 -1.09 21.52
N THR A 150 6.12 -0.30 21.69
CA THR A 150 6.35 0.95 20.96
C THR A 150 6.10 0.70 19.46
N PRO A 151 5.09 1.35 18.84
CA PRO A 151 4.98 1.31 17.39
C PRO A 151 6.15 2.10 16.81
N SER A 152 7.22 1.40 16.44
CA SER A 152 8.22 1.92 15.51
C SER A 152 7.55 2.08 14.15
N GLY A 153 6.87 3.19 13.98
CA GLY A 153 6.26 3.64 12.74
C GLY A 153 6.37 5.15 12.70
N VAL A 154 7.57 5.64 12.37
CA VAL A 154 7.78 7.06 12.10
C VAL A 154 6.88 7.44 10.93
N GLU A 155 5.85 8.22 11.25
CA GLU A 155 5.04 8.96 10.30
C GLU A 155 5.94 10.02 9.68
N ALA A 156 6.33 9.80 8.43
CA ALA A 156 7.00 10.81 7.63
C ALA A 156 5.98 11.34 6.61
N PRO A 157 5.93 12.66 6.37
CA PRO A 157 5.10 13.23 5.34
C PRO A 157 5.44 12.63 3.97
N ALA A 158 4.47 12.70 3.06
CA ALA A 158 4.69 12.41 1.65
C ALA A 158 5.94 13.14 1.17
N ASP A 159 6.69 12.49 0.28
CA ASP A 159 7.93 12.99 -0.32
C ASP A 159 9.17 12.96 0.59
N THR A 160 9.59 11.77 1.00
CA THR A 160 11.04 11.52 1.12
C THR A 160 11.45 10.72 -0.11
N GLY A 161 12.12 11.39 -1.05
CA GLY A 161 12.60 10.84 -2.33
C GLY A 161 13.63 9.72 -2.15
N GLY A 162 13.16 8.55 -1.74
CA GLY A 162 13.93 7.33 -1.60
C GLY A 162 13.21 6.18 -2.27
N ILE A 163 13.98 5.22 -2.80
CA ILE A 163 13.40 4.05 -3.46
C ILE A 163 12.57 3.25 -2.45
N SER A 164 11.31 3.02 -2.79
CA SER A 164 10.37 2.23 -1.97
C SER A 164 9.62 1.23 -2.84
N VAL A 165 9.16 0.14 -2.24
CA VAL A 165 8.31 -0.85 -2.92
C VAL A 165 6.91 -0.71 -2.35
N GLN A 166 5.96 -0.22 -3.15
CA GLN A 166 4.57 -0.17 -2.78
C GLN A 166 3.99 -1.60 -2.87
N VAL A 167 3.51 -2.11 -1.73
CA VAL A 167 2.95 -3.47 -1.59
C VAL A 167 1.43 -3.47 -1.41
N GLY A 168 0.83 -2.30 -1.23
CA GLY A 168 -0.63 -2.18 -1.11
C GLY A 168 -1.14 -0.75 -1.03
N ALA A 169 -2.46 -0.62 -1.12
CA ALA A 169 -3.20 0.64 -0.94
C ALA A 169 -4.50 0.34 -0.17
N TYR A 170 -4.78 1.13 0.87
CA TYR A 170 -5.90 0.90 1.78
C TYR A 170 -6.69 2.18 2.02
N ARG A 171 -7.98 2.03 2.31
CA ARG A 171 -8.90 3.15 2.64
C ARG A 171 -8.72 3.74 4.04
N SER A 172 -7.99 3.06 4.93
CA SER A 172 -7.69 3.55 6.28
C SER A 172 -6.30 3.12 6.72
N ARG A 173 -5.73 3.84 7.69
CA ARG A 173 -4.39 3.56 8.23
C ARG A 173 -4.36 2.22 8.95
N GLU A 174 -5.39 1.90 9.72
CA GLU A 174 -5.51 0.68 10.50
C GLU A 174 -5.51 -0.54 9.57
N ARG A 175 -6.23 -0.45 8.44
CA ARG A 175 -6.22 -1.49 7.42
C ARG A 175 -4.86 -1.68 6.78
N ALA A 176 -4.09 -0.61 6.57
CA ALA A 176 -2.72 -0.72 6.08
C ALA A 176 -1.79 -1.40 7.11
N VAL A 177 -1.98 -1.13 8.40
CA VAL A 177 -1.21 -1.79 9.47
C VAL A 177 -1.52 -3.28 9.54
N ILE A 178 -2.80 -3.66 9.49
CA ILE A 178 -3.25 -5.06 9.49
C ILE A 178 -2.77 -5.76 8.21
N GLY A 179 -2.94 -5.12 7.05
CA GLY A 179 -2.50 -5.65 5.77
C GLY A 179 -1.00 -5.95 5.73
N TRP A 180 -0.18 -5.11 6.35
CA TRP A 180 1.25 -5.40 6.51
C TRP A 180 1.52 -6.67 7.33
N GLN A 181 0.78 -6.89 8.43
CA GLN A 181 0.94 -8.10 9.24
C GLN A 181 0.51 -9.35 8.48
N THR A 182 -0.58 -9.27 7.71
CA THR A 182 -1.01 -10.36 6.82
C THR A 182 0.05 -10.68 5.78
N LEU A 183 0.65 -9.66 5.16
CA LEU A 183 1.71 -9.82 4.17
C LEU A 183 2.96 -10.47 4.79
N GLN A 184 3.37 -10.08 6.00
CA GLN A 184 4.48 -10.73 6.71
C GLN A 184 4.21 -12.20 7.05
N GLY A 185 2.95 -12.60 7.21
CA GLY A 185 2.57 -14.00 7.38
C GLY A 185 2.58 -14.80 6.07
N GLN A 186 2.41 -14.14 4.93
CA GLN A 186 2.35 -14.76 3.60
C GLN A 186 3.72 -14.91 2.96
N THR A 187 4.64 -13.98 3.21
CA THR A 187 5.99 -13.97 2.63
C THR A 187 7.04 -13.74 3.69
N THR A 188 8.17 -14.44 3.56
CA THR A 188 9.33 -14.21 4.42
C THR A 188 10.20 -13.04 3.93
N ALA A 189 10.00 -12.58 2.69
CA ALA A 189 10.80 -11.52 2.08
C ALA A 189 10.59 -10.15 2.75
N LEU A 190 9.47 -9.94 3.44
CA LEU A 190 9.17 -8.71 4.19
C LEU A 190 9.70 -8.73 5.63
N ASN A 191 10.30 -9.84 6.08
CA ASN A 191 10.86 -9.93 7.43
C ASN A 191 12.10 -9.03 7.56
N GLY A 192 12.11 -8.19 8.59
CA GLY A 192 13.19 -7.22 8.81
C GLY A 192 13.15 -5.98 7.89
N VAL A 193 12.23 -5.92 6.92
CA VAL A 193 12.04 -4.74 6.06
C VAL A 193 11.20 -3.70 6.79
N LYS A 194 11.63 -2.43 6.75
CA LYS A 194 10.86 -1.33 7.35
C LYS A 194 9.63 -1.01 6.51
N ARG A 195 8.52 -0.71 7.18
CA ARG A 195 7.29 -0.23 6.54
C ARG A 195 7.14 1.27 6.68
N ARG A 196 6.49 1.88 5.70
CA ARG A 196 6.01 3.27 5.71
C ARG A 196 4.59 3.29 5.16
N ILE A 197 3.72 4.04 5.83
CA ILE A 197 2.36 4.28 5.36
C ILE A 197 2.27 5.75 4.96
N VAL A 198 2.02 6.01 3.68
CA VAL A 198 1.90 7.37 3.14
C VAL A 198 0.43 7.65 2.88
N LYS A 199 -0.10 8.72 3.50
CA LYS A 199 -1.42 9.25 3.18
C LYS A 199 -1.32 10.02 1.86
N GLY A 200 -2.19 9.71 0.90
CA GLY A 200 -2.34 10.47 -0.34
C GLY A 200 -3.81 10.57 -0.73
N GLU A 201 -4.14 11.54 -1.56
CA GLU A 201 -5.45 11.60 -2.23
C GLU A 201 -5.40 10.84 -3.56
N ALA A 202 -6.51 10.19 -3.89
CA ALA A 202 -6.79 9.61 -5.19
C ALA A 202 -8.19 10.08 -5.62
N ASP A 203 -8.54 9.88 -6.88
CA ASP A 203 -9.85 10.30 -7.45
C ASP A 203 -11.06 9.67 -6.71
N ILE A 204 -10.81 8.63 -5.91
CA ILE A 204 -11.78 7.88 -5.10
C ILE A 204 -11.78 8.26 -3.60
N GLY A 205 -11.02 9.29 -3.21
CA GLY A 205 -10.88 9.78 -1.84
C GLY A 205 -9.50 9.55 -1.21
N THR A 206 -9.42 9.63 0.13
CA THR A 206 -8.15 9.44 0.86
C THR A 206 -7.69 7.98 0.82
N VAL A 207 -6.44 7.75 0.39
CA VAL A 207 -5.80 6.44 0.30
C VAL A 207 -4.51 6.41 1.12
N TYR A 208 -4.30 5.30 1.82
CA TYR A 208 -3.10 4.98 2.58
C TYR A 208 -2.26 3.97 1.80
N ARG A 209 -1.17 4.42 1.21
CA ARG A 209 -0.24 3.58 0.44
C ARG A 209 0.74 2.91 1.40
N LEU A 210 0.81 1.58 1.34
CA LEU A 210 1.73 0.79 2.14
C LEU A 210 3.01 0.54 1.34
N GLN A 211 4.13 1.03 1.87
CA GLN A 211 5.44 0.97 1.23
C GLN A 211 6.41 0.19 2.11
N ALA A 212 7.14 -0.73 1.51
CA ALA A 212 8.34 -1.35 2.06
C ALA A 212 9.56 -0.50 1.69
N LEU A 213 10.47 -0.32 2.64
CA LEU A 213 11.70 0.46 2.51
C LEU A 213 12.91 -0.48 2.60
N PRO A 214 13.32 -1.12 1.49
CA PRO A 214 14.49 -1.99 1.46
C PRO A 214 15.82 -1.22 1.46
N GLY A 215 15.80 0.09 1.20
CA GLY A 215 16.95 0.99 1.31
C GLY A 215 17.48 1.44 -0.05
N ASP A 216 17.75 0.51 -0.96
CA ASP A 216 18.30 0.81 -2.29
C ASP A 216 17.45 0.22 -3.44
N LEU A 217 17.83 0.58 -4.67
CA LEU A 217 17.10 0.21 -5.88
C LEU A 217 17.27 -1.28 -6.25
N ALA A 218 18.46 -1.83 -6.07
CA ALA A 218 18.71 -3.26 -6.33
C ALA A 218 17.93 -4.12 -5.32
N ALA A 219 17.96 -3.77 -4.04
CA ALA A 219 17.17 -4.42 -3.00
C ALA A 219 15.66 -4.25 -3.22
N ALA A 220 15.20 -3.10 -3.73
CA ALA A 220 13.80 -2.89 -4.08
C ALA A 220 13.31 -3.79 -5.23
N ARG A 221 14.14 -4.00 -6.25
CA ARG A 221 13.83 -4.94 -7.34
C ARG A 221 13.81 -6.38 -6.84
N ALA A 222 14.87 -6.80 -6.15
CA ALA A 222 14.96 -8.15 -5.57
C ALA A 222 13.79 -8.46 -4.63
N LEU A 223 13.40 -7.49 -3.78
CA LEU A 223 12.23 -7.62 -2.91
C LEU A 223 10.94 -7.76 -3.71
N CYS A 224 10.75 -6.96 -4.76
CA CYS A 224 9.56 -7.03 -5.60
C CYS A 224 9.48 -8.37 -6.36
N ASP A 225 10.60 -8.88 -6.86
CA ASP A 225 10.61 -10.19 -7.54
C ASP A 225 10.31 -11.34 -6.58
N ALA A 226 10.85 -11.30 -5.35
CA ALA A 226 10.50 -12.26 -4.30
C ALA A 226 9.01 -12.19 -3.93
N LEU A 227 8.45 -10.99 -3.78
CA LEU A 227 7.04 -10.78 -3.50
C LEU A 227 6.14 -11.34 -4.60
N LYS A 228 6.50 -11.15 -5.88
CA LYS A 228 5.75 -11.71 -7.00
C LYS A 228 5.79 -13.23 -7.02
N ALA A 229 6.92 -13.84 -6.67
CA ALA A 229 7.04 -15.29 -6.55
C ALA A 229 6.09 -15.85 -5.48
N ASP A 230 5.87 -15.10 -4.41
CA ASP A 230 4.91 -15.43 -3.34
C ASP A 230 3.46 -14.99 -3.66
N GLY A 231 3.19 -14.48 -4.87
CA GLY A 231 1.85 -14.06 -5.31
C GLY A 231 1.40 -12.69 -4.79
N VAL A 232 2.30 -11.90 -4.21
CA VAL A 232 2.02 -10.54 -3.71
C VAL A 232 2.28 -9.50 -4.79
N ALA A 233 1.30 -8.63 -5.03
CA ALA A 233 1.48 -7.50 -5.95
C ALA A 233 2.46 -6.46 -5.38
N CYS A 234 3.47 -6.09 -6.16
CA CYS A 234 4.47 -5.09 -5.78
C CYS A 234 4.72 -4.08 -6.91
N GLN A 235 5.02 -2.84 -6.52
CA GLN A 235 5.40 -1.78 -7.45
C GLN A 235 6.57 -0.97 -6.89
N VAL A 236 7.71 -0.98 -7.58
CA VAL A 236 8.87 -0.16 -7.20
C VAL A 236 8.60 1.31 -7.57
N LYS A 237 8.66 2.20 -6.59
CA LYS A 237 8.61 3.66 -6.75
C LYS A 237 9.98 4.28 -6.44
N ARG A 238 10.40 5.22 -7.28
CA ARG A 238 11.63 6.00 -7.15
C ARG A 238 11.29 7.47 -6.93
#